data_AF-A0AB73WE13-F1
#
_entry.id   AF-A0AB73WE13-F1
#
_cell.length_a   1.000
_cell.length_b   1.000
_cell.length_c   1.000
_cell.angle_alpha   90.00
_cell.angle_beta   90.00
_cell.angle_gamma   90.00
#
_symmetry.space_group_name_H-M   'P 1'
#
loop_
_entity.id
_entity.type
_entity.pdbx_description
1 polymer ?
#
loop_
_entity_poly.entity_id
_entity_poly.type
_entity_poly.pdbx_seq_one_letter_code
_entity_poly.pdbx_strand_id
1 'polypeptide(L)'
;MAQHAQVADRRLWLAVPHEEKDEAVAAGGLASDGRPNISWSPDDKLWYAREGTALAGIRLWLPDTSARATGDADPRVEFADRLKEAGFILEGLPVMDGKWHRARVEEDKKGKSHREGGGAYKGFTDGHPAGIFVNYHRSSEKEVSRWRAQGGETDPLTRLHIRAATRQAQDDSERARQQAYAEKARAASQLYDQLAPATDSHPYLMRKGVSADPALRVTRNNRLVVPFYNQDGEFQSLQYIAEDGEKKLYSEAPKAGNFFITGGMPVNGQPILYAEGYATARSLTAATGFPVVMAIDAGNMRTIAEGFGQRFPDSPHFFMADMDLKKNDNKDDLYLAIQSSRFVPSDPGFYMDEEKLKEMKGLFMALQAADRVPDGHVVIPPFTEQEMKAGLSDFNDLHSARGLDSLKTVLAETPGLAAHLYHPETQTMTVPVEKQAPAQPFPEPVPAYDNVSQEGPDNTSADMESYEAMMAVEAAAAPEATTAPEAAAAP
;
A
#
# COMPACT_ATOMS: atom_id res chain seq x y z
N MET A 1 12.08 43.68 23.45
CA MET A 1 11.49 42.70 22.53
C MET A 1 12.02 41.34 22.94
N ALA A 2 11.16 40.45 23.44
CA ALA A 2 11.59 39.10 23.81
C ALA A 2 12.00 38.37 22.54
N GLN A 3 13.26 37.95 22.43
CA GLN A 3 13.66 36.96 21.43
C GLN A 3 12.86 35.70 21.76
N HIS A 4 11.88 35.36 20.93
CA HIS A 4 11.23 34.06 21.02
C HIS A 4 12.32 32.99 20.89
N ALA A 5 12.57 32.25 21.96
CA ALA A 5 13.57 31.19 21.95
C ALA A 5 13.16 30.17 20.89
N GLN A 6 14.05 29.90 19.93
CA GLN A 6 13.80 28.85 18.93
C GLN A 6 13.79 27.51 19.67
N VAL A 7 12.67 26.79 19.54
CA VAL A 7 12.46 25.47 20.10
C VAL A 7 12.35 24.44 18.98
N ALA A 8 12.66 23.18 19.29
CA ALA A 8 12.44 22.07 18.39
C ALA A 8 10.94 21.93 18.08
N ASP A 9 10.57 21.92 16.81
CA ASP A 9 9.18 21.72 16.33
C ASP A 9 8.78 20.25 16.30
N ARG A 10 9.72 19.35 16.63
CA ARG A 10 9.58 17.89 16.57
C ARG A 10 10.70 17.22 17.37
N ARG A 11 10.67 15.89 17.44
CA ARG A 11 11.79 15.10 17.94
C ARG A 11 13.05 15.32 17.09
N LEU A 12 14.17 15.61 17.76
CA LEU A 12 15.48 15.73 17.13
C LEU A 12 16.44 14.68 17.66
N TRP A 13 17.04 13.88 16.76
CA TRP A 13 18.09 12.92 17.13
C TRP A 13 19.42 13.63 17.33
N LEU A 14 20.11 13.30 18.42
CA LEU A 14 21.32 13.99 18.87
C LEU A 14 22.53 13.07 18.82
N ALA A 15 23.67 13.64 18.46
CA ALA A 15 24.97 13.01 18.53
C ALA A 15 25.66 13.37 19.85
N VAL A 16 25.17 12.78 20.95
CA VAL A 16 25.71 13.01 22.31
C VAL A 16 26.74 11.92 22.65
N PRO A 17 28.04 12.26 22.77
CA PRO A 17 29.05 11.34 23.29
C PRO A 17 28.69 10.80 24.67
N HIS A 18 29.17 9.62 25.03
CA HIS A 18 28.83 9.02 26.33
C HIS A 18 29.30 9.90 27.51
N GLU A 19 30.43 10.58 27.32
CA GLU A 19 31.05 11.47 28.31
C GLU A 19 30.24 12.75 28.54
N GLU A 20 29.44 13.18 27.56
CA GLU A 20 28.70 14.45 27.58
C GLU A 20 27.21 14.27 27.92
N LYS A 21 26.77 13.06 28.25
CA LYS A 21 25.35 12.73 28.47
C LYS A 21 24.68 13.58 29.56
N ASP A 22 25.36 13.79 30.68
CA ASP A 22 24.78 14.49 31.83
C ASP A 22 24.68 16.00 31.53
N GLU A 23 25.66 16.54 30.79
CA GLU A 23 25.65 17.92 30.30
C GLU A 23 24.53 18.14 29.28
N ALA A 24 24.35 17.20 28.34
CA ALA A 24 23.27 17.24 27.37
C ALA A 24 21.90 17.22 28.04
N VAL A 25 21.68 16.29 28.99
CA VAL A 25 20.42 16.21 29.73
C VAL A 25 20.15 17.49 30.51
N ALA A 26 21.15 18.04 31.20
CA ALA A 26 21.01 19.31 31.93
C ALA A 26 20.71 20.48 30.99
N ALA A 27 21.36 20.56 29.83
CA ALA A 27 21.19 21.63 28.86
C ALA A 27 19.82 21.60 28.16
N GLY A 28 19.21 20.42 27.99
CA GLY A 28 17.85 20.27 27.49
C GLY A 28 16.78 20.74 28.49
N GLY A 29 17.08 20.66 29.79
CA GLY A 29 16.13 20.97 30.86
C GLY A 29 14.98 19.97 30.97
N LEU A 30 13.91 20.37 31.64
CA LEU A 30 12.70 19.56 31.84
C LEU A 30 11.56 20.05 30.94
N ALA A 31 10.73 19.11 30.48
CA ALA A 31 9.47 19.41 29.84
C ALA A 31 8.42 19.87 30.86
N SER A 32 7.27 20.32 30.37
CA SER A 32 6.12 20.71 31.21
C SER A 32 5.58 19.57 32.10
N ASP A 33 5.76 18.31 31.67
CA ASP A 33 5.41 17.10 32.42
C ASP A 33 6.44 16.71 33.49
N GLY A 34 7.50 17.51 33.69
CA GLY A 34 8.57 17.28 34.66
C GLY A 34 9.62 16.24 34.22
N ARG A 35 9.50 15.63 33.04
CA ARG A 35 10.48 14.68 32.50
C ARG A 35 11.60 15.41 31.73
N PRO A 36 12.80 14.83 31.62
CA PRO A 36 13.87 15.41 30.81
C PRO A 36 13.48 15.63 29.36
N ASN A 37 13.86 16.79 28.80
CA ASN A 37 13.70 17.10 27.39
C ASN A 37 14.65 16.30 26.50
N ILE A 38 15.81 15.89 27.02
CA ILE A 38 16.73 14.97 26.35
C ILE A 38 16.62 13.59 26.99
N SER A 39 16.42 12.56 26.18
CA SER A 39 16.23 11.18 26.61
C SER A 39 16.94 10.19 25.69
N TRP A 40 17.26 9.02 26.21
CA TRP A 40 17.90 7.93 25.45
C TRP A 40 16.85 7.02 24.81
N SER A 41 17.03 6.67 23.53
CA SER A 41 16.30 5.60 22.85
C SER A 41 17.12 4.30 22.90
N PRO A 42 16.67 3.26 23.63
CA PRO A 42 17.35 1.96 23.64
C PRO A 42 17.38 1.28 22.28
N ASP A 43 16.31 1.43 21.50
CA ASP A 43 16.14 0.76 20.19
C ASP A 43 17.07 1.38 19.14
N ASP A 44 17.11 2.71 19.07
CA ASP A 44 17.94 3.45 18.10
C ASP A 44 19.38 3.61 18.58
N LYS A 45 19.63 3.38 19.88
CA LYS A 45 20.91 3.63 20.56
C LYS A 45 21.40 5.05 20.29
N LEU A 46 20.51 6.02 20.48
CA LEU A 46 20.72 7.45 20.26
C LEU A 46 20.02 8.26 21.35
N TRP A 47 20.58 9.42 21.66
CA TRP A 47 19.89 10.45 22.42
C TRP A 47 18.95 11.24 21.51
N TYR A 48 17.85 11.73 22.04
CA TYR A 48 16.94 12.62 21.32
C TYR A 48 16.45 13.75 22.21
N ALA A 49 16.22 14.91 21.61
CA ALA A 49 15.47 16.02 22.19
C ALA A 49 13.99 15.90 21.83
N ARG A 50 13.11 16.17 22.80
CA ARG A 50 11.66 16.22 22.62
C ARG A 50 11.26 17.50 21.87
N GLU A 51 10.08 17.46 21.26
CA GLU A 51 9.42 18.67 20.76
C GLU A 51 9.30 19.71 21.90
N GLY A 52 9.51 20.99 21.58
CA GLY A 52 9.55 22.09 22.54
C GLY A 52 10.92 22.33 23.20
N THR A 53 11.92 21.46 22.99
CA THR A 53 13.26 21.66 23.56
C THR A 53 13.93 22.90 22.98
N ALA A 54 14.52 23.76 23.82
CA ALA A 54 15.22 24.97 23.37
C ALA A 54 16.46 24.63 22.53
N LEU A 55 16.47 25.05 21.26
CA LEU A 55 17.56 24.71 20.31
C LEU A 55 18.91 25.27 20.75
N ALA A 56 18.91 26.43 21.40
CA ALA A 56 20.13 27.06 21.90
C ALA A 56 20.88 26.16 22.90
N GLY A 57 20.16 25.39 23.73
CA GLY A 57 20.75 24.50 24.72
C GLY A 57 21.35 23.23 24.12
N ILE A 58 20.84 22.79 22.97
CA ILE A 58 21.20 21.48 22.40
C ILE A 58 22.04 21.56 21.12
N ARG A 59 22.36 22.77 20.67
CA ARG A 59 23.03 23.04 19.39
C ARG A 59 24.34 22.28 19.21
N LEU A 60 25.07 22.03 20.30
CA LEU A 60 26.34 21.31 20.28
C LEU A 60 26.19 19.86 19.80
N TRP A 61 25.06 19.22 20.11
CA TRP A 61 24.81 17.81 19.83
C TRP A 61 23.89 17.57 18.63
N LEU A 62 23.51 18.62 17.91
CA LEU A 62 22.78 18.44 16.65
C LEU A 62 23.69 17.70 15.64
N PRO A 63 23.14 16.75 14.86
CA PRO A 63 23.94 15.98 13.93
C PRO A 63 24.53 16.89 12.85
N ASP A 64 25.84 16.78 12.63
CA ASP A 64 26.49 17.45 11.52
C ASP A 64 26.18 16.67 10.24
N THR A 65 25.29 17.20 9.41
CA THR A 65 24.90 16.60 8.12
C THR A 65 26.03 16.62 7.09
N SER A 66 27.13 17.34 7.36
CA SER A 66 28.33 17.35 6.53
C SER A 66 29.39 16.34 6.97
N ALA A 67 29.25 15.74 8.17
CA ALA A 67 30.16 14.74 8.68
C ALA A 67 30.21 13.52 7.74
N ARG A 68 31.41 13.20 7.26
CA ARG A 68 31.69 12.11 6.33
C ARG A 68 32.90 11.35 6.85
N ALA A 69 32.92 10.03 6.66
CA ALA A 69 34.17 9.29 6.75
C ALA A 69 35.13 9.79 5.66
N THR A 70 36.39 10.04 5.99
CA THR A 70 37.41 10.58 5.07
C THR A 70 38.42 9.51 4.67
N GLY A 71 38.90 9.55 3.41
CA GLY A 71 39.99 8.69 2.92
C GLY A 71 39.54 7.28 2.50
N ASP A 72 40.41 6.28 2.65
CA ASP A 72 40.14 4.85 2.36
C ASP A 72 39.00 4.25 3.21
N ALA A 73 38.45 5.02 4.15
CA ALA A 73 37.27 4.69 4.94
C ALA A 73 35.96 5.25 4.36
N ASP A 74 35.96 6.03 3.26
CA ASP A 74 34.73 6.54 2.65
C ASP A 74 34.00 5.42 1.89
N PRO A 75 32.81 5.00 2.36
CA PRO A 75 32.05 3.93 1.74
C PRO A 75 31.66 4.22 0.28
N ARG A 76 31.61 5.49 -0.13
CA ARG A 76 31.32 5.84 -1.53
C ARG A 76 32.47 5.50 -2.45
N VAL A 77 33.72 5.55 -1.97
CA VAL A 77 34.90 5.19 -2.76
C VAL A 77 34.92 3.68 -2.97
N GLU A 78 34.78 2.91 -1.88
CA GLU A 78 34.71 1.45 -1.97
C GLU A 78 33.53 0.98 -2.83
N PHE A 79 32.35 1.61 -2.68
CA PHE A 79 31.20 1.30 -3.51
C PHE A 79 31.41 1.68 -4.98
N ALA A 80 32.07 2.82 -5.26
CA ALA A 80 32.42 3.21 -6.63
C ALA A 80 33.28 2.15 -7.32
N ASP A 81 34.25 1.59 -6.60
CA ASP A 81 35.15 0.58 -7.15
C ASP A 81 34.41 -0.74 -7.42
N ARG A 82 33.51 -1.16 -6.52
CA ARG A 82 32.64 -2.32 -6.79
C ARG A 82 31.71 -2.13 -7.98
N LEU A 83 31.16 -0.93 -8.14
CA LEU A 83 30.32 -0.62 -9.31
C LEU A 83 31.14 -0.69 -10.60
N LYS A 84 32.36 -0.14 -10.61
CA LYS A 84 33.27 -0.22 -11.78
C LYS A 84 33.66 -1.67 -12.10
N GLU A 85 33.97 -2.50 -11.11
CA GLU A 85 34.23 -3.94 -11.29
C GLU A 85 33.05 -4.66 -11.97
N ALA A 86 31.83 -4.23 -11.66
CA ALA A 86 30.60 -4.75 -12.27
C ALA A 86 30.29 -4.17 -13.67
N GLY A 87 31.18 -3.36 -14.23
CA GLY A 87 31.06 -2.75 -15.54
C GLY A 87 30.30 -1.43 -15.57
N PHE A 88 30.08 -0.76 -14.42
CA PHE A 88 29.46 0.56 -14.39
C PHE A 88 30.45 1.66 -14.78
N ILE A 89 29.97 2.62 -15.56
CA ILE A 89 30.70 3.86 -15.87
C ILE A 89 30.09 4.97 -15.02
N LEU A 90 30.87 5.54 -14.10
CA LEU A 90 30.44 6.59 -13.17
C LEU A 90 31.09 7.93 -13.49
N GLU A 91 30.30 9.01 -13.47
CA GLU A 91 30.78 10.40 -13.55
C GLU A 91 30.99 10.95 -12.11
N GLY A 92 31.93 10.34 -11.38
CA GLY A 92 32.24 10.70 -9.98
C GLY A 92 31.88 9.60 -8.97
N LEU A 93 31.74 9.99 -7.70
CA LEU A 93 31.35 9.08 -6.62
C LEU A 93 29.85 8.75 -6.69
N PRO A 94 29.43 7.52 -6.35
CA PRO A 94 28.04 7.10 -6.38
C PRO A 94 27.18 7.84 -5.35
N VAL A 95 25.93 8.09 -5.70
CA VAL A 95 24.93 8.65 -4.79
C VAL A 95 24.37 7.55 -3.89
N MET A 96 24.53 7.70 -2.58
CA MET A 96 24.15 6.69 -1.58
C MET A 96 23.03 7.20 -0.65
N ASP A 97 21.95 7.71 -1.23
CA ASP A 97 20.81 8.33 -0.55
C ASP A 97 19.65 7.36 -0.26
N GLY A 98 19.88 6.05 -0.42
CA GLY A 98 18.84 5.04 -0.28
C GLY A 98 17.79 5.07 -1.38
N LYS A 99 18.06 5.69 -2.54
CA LYS A 99 17.20 5.65 -3.74
C LYS A 99 17.88 4.93 -4.89
N TRP A 100 17.08 4.49 -5.87
CA TRP A 100 17.60 3.89 -7.09
C TRP A 100 18.15 4.97 -8.02
N HIS A 101 19.38 4.77 -8.47
CA HIS A 101 20.07 5.60 -9.44
C HIS A 101 20.41 4.79 -10.68
N ARG A 102 20.25 5.41 -11.86
CA ARG A 102 20.67 4.83 -13.14
C ARG A 102 22.09 5.25 -13.46
N ALA A 103 22.84 4.34 -14.07
CA ALA A 103 24.17 4.61 -14.57
C ALA A 103 24.41 3.81 -15.85
N ARG A 104 25.33 4.29 -16.67
CA ARG A 104 25.76 3.55 -17.84
C ARG A 104 26.60 2.36 -17.43
N VAL A 105 26.60 1.36 -18.31
CA VAL A 105 27.51 0.22 -18.24
C VAL A 105 28.33 0.12 -19.52
N GLU A 106 29.42 -0.64 -19.48
CA GLU A 106 30.32 -0.83 -20.62
C GLU A 106 29.62 -1.37 -21.88
N GLU A 107 28.55 -2.15 -21.71
CA GLU A 107 27.75 -2.74 -22.79
C GLU A 107 26.79 -1.75 -23.46
N ASP A 108 26.60 -0.55 -22.90
CA ASP A 108 25.68 0.42 -23.48
C ASP A 108 26.18 0.95 -24.83
N LYS A 109 25.26 1.16 -25.77
CA LYS A 109 25.58 1.78 -27.07
C LYS A 109 26.18 3.19 -26.87
N LYS A 110 27.17 3.54 -27.68
CA LYS A 110 27.79 4.88 -27.68
C LYS A 110 26.72 5.97 -27.81
N GLY A 111 26.75 6.96 -26.90
CA GLY A 111 25.82 8.10 -26.88
C GLY A 111 24.62 7.94 -25.94
N LYS A 112 24.44 6.78 -25.29
CA LYS A 112 23.37 6.59 -24.30
C LYS A 112 23.61 7.45 -23.06
N SER A 113 22.55 8.08 -22.53
CA SER A 113 22.63 8.94 -21.35
C SER A 113 22.75 8.11 -20.07
N HIS A 114 23.31 8.68 -18.98
CA HIS A 114 23.36 8.02 -17.67
C HIS A 114 21.97 7.76 -17.07
N ARG A 115 20.97 8.59 -17.41
CA ARG A 115 19.58 8.43 -16.95
C ARG A 115 18.87 7.23 -17.58
N GLU A 116 19.36 6.76 -18.73
CA GLU A 116 18.81 5.61 -19.47
C GLU A 116 19.76 4.41 -19.47
N GLY A 117 20.91 4.52 -18.81
CA GLY A 117 21.98 3.53 -18.80
C GLY A 117 21.52 2.14 -18.35
N GLY A 118 22.19 1.09 -18.83
CA GLY A 118 21.87 -0.32 -18.58
C GLY A 118 22.21 -0.83 -17.18
N GLY A 119 22.61 0.05 -16.25
CA GLY A 119 22.87 -0.28 -14.85
C GLY A 119 21.94 0.48 -13.89
N ALA A 120 21.58 -0.16 -12.78
CA ALA A 120 20.93 0.48 -11.65
C ALA A 120 21.64 0.14 -10.35
N TYR A 121 21.77 1.13 -9.46
CA TYR A 121 22.35 0.94 -8.14
C TYR A 121 21.57 1.71 -7.06
N LYS A 122 21.69 1.25 -5.83
CA LYS A 122 21.10 1.84 -4.64
C LYS A 122 22.12 1.74 -3.52
N GLY A 123 22.66 2.88 -3.10
CA GLY A 123 23.62 2.94 -2.01
C GLY A 123 22.96 3.43 -0.72
N PHE A 124 23.47 2.96 0.40
CA PHE A 124 22.99 3.23 1.74
C PHE A 124 24.16 3.68 2.61
N THR A 125 24.06 4.86 3.21
CA THR A 125 25.00 5.29 4.27
C THR A 125 24.44 5.05 5.67
N ASP A 126 23.24 4.48 5.79
CA ASP A 126 22.62 4.19 7.08
C ASP A 126 23.26 2.98 7.76
N GLY A 127 23.52 3.10 9.07
CA GLY A 127 24.11 2.01 9.86
C GLY A 127 25.51 1.60 9.39
N HIS A 128 25.62 0.44 8.73
CA HIS A 128 26.85 -0.05 8.11
C HIS A 128 26.73 0.10 6.60
N PRO A 129 27.50 1.00 5.96
CA PRO A 129 27.27 1.36 4.57
C PRO A 129 27.22 0.14 3.66
N ALA A 130 26.21 0.13 2.80
CA ALA A 130 25.91 -0.99 1.94
C ALA A 130 25.40 -0.51 0.60
N GLY A 131 25.37 -1.40 -0.38
CA GLY A 131 24.93 -1.09 -1.72
C GLY A 131 24.33 -2.31 -2.37
N ILE A 132 23.35 -2.06 -3.24
CA ILE A 132 22.75 -3.06 -4.12
C ILE A 132 22.90 -2.53 -5.53
N PHE A 133 23.27 -3.38 -6.48
CA PHE A 133 23.43 -2.97 -7.87
C PHE A 133 23.14 -4.12 -8.83
N VAL A 134 22.74 -3.74 -10.04
CA VAL A 134 22.42 -4.66 -11.13
C VAL A 134 22.90 -4.06 -12.45
N ASN A 135 23.67 -4.84 -13.20
CA ASN A 135 23.96 -4.59 -14.61
C ASN A 135 23.02 -5.47 -15.43
N TYR A 136 22.01 -4.86 -16.07
CA TYR A 136 20.95 -5.58 -16.80
C TYR A 136 21.45 -6.26 -18.08
N HIS A 137 22.68 -5.98 -18.53
CA HIS A 137 23.30 -6.67 -19.66
C HIS A 137 24.04 -7.96 -19.26
N ARG A 138 24.45 -8.06 -17.99
CA ARG A 138 25.24 -9.18 -17.47
C ARG A 138 24.45 -10.12 -16.56
N SER A 139 23.24 -9.73 -16.17
CA SER A 139 22.44 -10.45 -15.19
C SER A 139 20.96 -10.49 -15.59
N SER A 140 20.29 -11.59 -15.25
CA SER A 140 18.82 -11.65 -15.35
C SER A 140 18.19 -10.70 -14.33
N GLU A 141 17.01 -10.14 -14.61
CA GLU A 141 16.33 -9.15 -13.75
C GLU A 141 16.20 -9.53 -12.25
N LYS A 142 16.38 -10.81 -11.91
CA LYS A 142 16.23 -11.36 -10.56
C LYS A 142 17.53 -11.42 -9.75
N GLU A 143 18.69 -11.22 -10.36
CA GLU A 143 20.00 -11.33 -9.70
C GLU A 143 20.58 -9.95 -9.37
N VAL A 144 20.37 -9.52 -8.13
CA VAL A 144 20.95 -8.28 -7.58
C VAL A 144 22.24 -8.57 -6.82
N SER A 145 23.30 -7.86 -7.17
CA SER A 145 24.57 -7.92 -6.45
C SER A 145 24.54 -7.02 -5.22
N ARG A 146 25.18 -7.46 -4.14
CA ARG A 146 25.20 -6.76 -2.85
C ARG A 146 26.63 -6.46 -2.46
N TRP A 147 26.85 -5.26 -1.96
CA TRP A 147 28.10 -4.81 -1.36
C TRP A 147 27.84 -4.31 0.06
N ARG A 148 28.81 -4.52 0.93
CA ARG A 148 28.89 -3.95 2.28
C ARG A 148 30.29 -3.41 2.46
N ALA A 149 30.40 -2.22 3.05
CA ALA A 149 31.68 -1.61 3.32
C ALA A 149 32.54 -2.52 4.18
N GLN A 150 33.79 -2.74 3.76
CA GLN A 150 34.75 -3.54 4.53
C GLN A 150 35.40 -2.71 5.64
N GLY A 151 35.30 -1.38 5.55
CA GLY A 151 35.53 -0.42 6.63
C GLY A 151 37.01 -0.14 6.92
N GLY A 152 37.38 1.15 6.86
CA GLY A 152 38.42 1.72 7.70
C GLY A 152 37.83 2.19 9.03
N GLU A 153 38.65 2.27 10.08
CA GLU A 153 38.22 2.68 11.42
C GLU A 153 37.71 4.13 11.39
N THR A 154 36.40 4.31 11.27
CA THR A 154 35.76 5.63 11.32
C THR A 154 35.64 6.06 12.78
N ASP A 155 36.11 7.28 13.07
CA ASP A 155 36.04 7.90 14.39
C ASP A 155 34.65 7.72 15.05
N PRO A 156 34.58 7.30 16.34
CA PRO A 156 33.32 7.04 17.04
C PRO A 156 32.32 8.21 17.04
N LEU A 157 32.80 9.45 17.13
CA LEU A 157 31.94 10.64 17.11
C LEU A 157 31.33 10.84 15.71
N THR A 158 32.14 10.70 14.66
CA THR A 158 31.66 10.74 13.27
C THR A 158 30.57 9.71 13.00
N ARG A 159 30.73 8.48 13.50
CA ARG A 159 29.69 7.43 13.39
C ARG A 159 28.40 7.81 14.10
N LEU A 160 28.51 8.48 15.24
CA LEU A 160 27.36 8.93 16.03
C LEU A 160 26.58 10.04 15.30
N HIS A 161 27.26 11.03 14.71
CA HIS A 161 26.62 12.06 13.89
C HIS A 161 25.93 11.46 12.66
N ILE A 162 26.59 10.52 11.95
CA ILE A 162 25.98 9.84 10.79
C ILE A 162 24.71 9.09 11.20
N ARG A 163 24.73 8.36 12.32
CA ARG A 163 23.56 7.62 12.80
C ARG A 163 22.42 8.57 13.18
N ALA A 164 22.70 9.63 13.93
CA ALA A 164 21.70 10.62 14.31
C ALA A 164 21.09 11.33 13.09
N ALA A 165 21.92 11.78 12.13
CA ALA A 165 21.46 12.40 10.89
C ALA A 165 20.59 11.46 10.05
N THR A 166 21.00 10.19 9.96
CA THR A 166 20.28 9.16 9.20
C THR A 166 18.91 8.90 9.80
N ARG A 167 18.84 8.69 11.12
CA ARG A 167 17.58 8.42 11.81
C ARG A 167 16.64 9.63 11.71
N GLN A 168 17.20 10.84 11.81
CA GLN A 168 16.47 12.08 11.57
C GLN A 168 15.89 12.13 10.16
N ALA A 169 16.68 11.83 9.13
CA ALA A 169 16.21 11.83 7.74
C ALA A 169 15.12 10.78 7.48
N GLN A 170 15.18 9.62 8.16
CA GLN A 170 14.12 8.60 8.11
C GLN A 170 12.82 9.13 8.71
N ASP A 171 12.85 9.68 9.93
CA ASP A 171 11.67 10.28 10.57
C ASP A 171 11.10 11.44 9.74
N ASP A 172 11.97 12.29 9.19
CA ASP A 172 11.57 13.43 8.35
C ASP A 172 10.89 12.97 7.06
N SER A 173 11.44 11.94 6.41
CA SER A 173 10.86 11.33 5.20
C SER A 173 9.51 10.66 5.48
N GLU A 174 9.41 9.93 6.59
CA GLU A 174 8.16 9.29 7.00
C GLU A 174 7.06 10.31 7.28
N ARG A 175 7.38 11.39 8.01
CA ARG A 175 6.43 12.48 8.25
C ARG A 175 6.04 13.21 6.97
N ALA A 176 7.00 13.52 6.09
CA ALA A 176 6.70 14.16 4.81
C ALA A 176 5.77 13.29 3.95
N ARG A 177 5.99 11.97 3.95
CA ARG A 177 5.11 10.99 3.28
C ARG A 177 3.71 10.98 3.90
N GLN A 178 3.59 11.00 5.22
CA GLN A 178 2.30 11.05 5.91
C GLN A 178 1.54 12.34 5.61
N GLN A 179 2.22 13.49 5.62
CA GLN A 179 1.63 14.78 5.25
C GLN A 179 1.12 14.76 3.80
N ALA A 180 1.95 14.29 2.86
CA ALA A 180 1.55 14.14 1.47
C ALA A 180 0.32 13.21 1.31
N TYR A 181 0.27 12.09 2.04
CA TYR A 181 -0.90 11.21 2.03
C TYR A 181 -2.15 11.88 2.60
N ALA A 182 -2.03 12.65 3.69
CA ALA A 182 -3.15 13.37 4.27
C ALA A 182 -3.69 14.43 3.31
N GLU A 183 -2.83 15.16 2.61
CA GLU A 183 -3.22 16.12 1.57
C GLU A 183 -3.95 15.43 0.42
N LYS A 184 -3.43 14.30 -0.07
CA LYS A 184 -4.08 13.51 -1.14
C LYS A 184 -5.43 12.95 -0.72
N ALA A 185 -5.55 12.45 0.51
CA ALA A 185 -6.80 11.95 1.06
C ALA A 185 -7.86 13.06 1.14
N ARG A 186 -7.48 14.26 1.61
CA ARG A 186 -8.36 15.44 1.63
C ARG A 186 -8.82 15.84 0.23
N ALA A 187 -7.90 15.93 -0.73
CA ALA A 187 -8.24 16.27 -2.11
C ALA A 187 -9.17 15.22 -2.75
N ALA A 188 -8.92 13.94 -2.51
CA ALA A 188 -9.77 12.86 -2.99
C ALA A 188 -11.17 12.89 -2.34
N SER A 189 -11.27 13.20 -1.05
CA SER A 189 -12.57 13.37 -0.36
C SER A 189 -13.38 14.52 -0.94
N GLN A 190 -12.75 15.69 -1.11
CA GLN A 190 -13.39 16.87 -1.70
C GLN A 190 -13.88 16.60 -3.13
N LEU A 191 -13.12 15.84 -3.90
CA LEU A 191 -13.54 15.39 -5.24
C LEU A 191 -14.75 14.47 -5.13
N TYR A 192 -14.70 13.44 -4.28
CA TYR A 192 -15.78 12.48 -4.09
C TYR A 192 -17.12 13.14 -3.71
N ASP A 193 -17.08 14.14 -2.82
CA ASP A 193 -18.26 14.88 -2.35
C ASP A 193 -18.98 15.66 -3.46
N GLN A 194 -18.27 16.00 -4.53
CA GLN A 194 -18.82 16.73 -5.68
C GLN A 194 -19.39 15.80 -6.76
N LEU A 195 -19.17 14.49 -6.67
CA LEU A 195 -19.61 13.54 -7.68
C LEU A 195 -21.07 13.14 -7.49
N ALA A 196 -21.74 12.81 -8.61
CA ALA A 196 -23.10 12.30 -8.58
C ALA A 196 -23.13 10.85 -8.10
N PRO A 197 -24.20 10.41 -7.39
CA PRO A 197 -24.42 8.99 -7.07
C PRO A 197 -24.42 8.11 -8.33
N ALA A 198 -23.82 6.93 -8.24
CA ALA A 198 -23.94 5.91 -9.27
C ALA A 198 -25.35 5.31 -9.26
N THR A 199 -25.76 4.75 -10.40
CA THR A 199 -27.00 3.97 -10.50
C THR A 199 -26.71 2.64 -11.20
N ASP A 200 -27.64 1.70 -11.10
CA ASP A 200 -27.53 0.37 -11.73
C ASP A 200 -27.37 0.43 -13.26
N SER A 201 -27.67 1.56 -13.90
CA SER A 201 -27.52 1.74 -15.35
C SER A 201 -26.08 2.00 -15.80
N HIS A 202 -25.09 2.04 -14.89
CA HIS A 202 -23.70 2.22 -15.27
C HIS A 202 -23.20 1.00 -16.10
N PRO A 203 -22.55 1.18 -17.26
CA PRO A 203 -22.20 0.08 -18.16
C PRO A 203 -21.39 -1.05 -17.52
N TYR A 204 -20.41 -0.71 -16.67
CA TYR A 204 -19.65 -1.70 -15.91
C TYR A 204 -20.53 -2.56 -15.00
N LEU A 205 -21.49 -1.95 -14.29
CA LEU A 205 -22.36 -2.64 -13.33
C LEU A 205 -23.33 -3.57 -14.06
N MET A 206 -23.94 -3.10 -15.15
CA MET A 206 -24.79 -3.92 -16.02
C MET A 206 -24.04 -5.12 -16.59
N ARG A 207 -22.82 -4.90 -17.12
CA ARG A 207 -21.99 -5.98 -17.68
C ARG A 207 -21.56 -6.99 -16.62
N LYS A 208 -21.28 -6.53 -15.40
CA LYS A 208 -20.93 -7.41 -14.27
C LYS A 208 -22.13 -8.01 -13.56
N GLY A 209 -23.36 -7.60 -13.89
CA GLY A 209 -24.60 -8.15 -13.32
C GLY A 209 -24.81 -7.79 -11.84
N VAL A 210 -24.32 -6.64 -11.39
CA VAL A 210 -24.36 -6.22 -9.99
C VAL A 210 -25.01 -4.84 -9.82
N SER A 211 -25.63 -4.60 -8.66
CA SER A 211 -26.23 -3.29 -8.32
C SER A 211 -25.19 -2.28 -7.83
N ALA A 212 -25.53 -1.00 -7.95
CA ALA A 212 -24.79 0.11 -7.35
C ALA A 212 -25.01 0.14 -5.82
N ASP A 213 -23.92 0.26 -5.08
CA ASP A 213 -23.95 0.60 -3.67
C ASP A 213 -24.21 2.11 -3.52
N PRO A 214 -24.99 2.57 -2.53
CA PRO A 214 -25.25 4.00 -2.31
C PRO A 214 -24.00 4.88 -2.14
N ALA A 215 -22.88 4.28 -1.71
CA ALA A 215 -21.60 4.97 -1.59
C ALA A 215 -20.87 5.14 -2.94
N LEU A 216 -21.31 4.49 -4.02
CA LEU A 216 -20.68 4.68 -5.32
C LEU A 216 -21.03 6.04 -5.92
N ARG A 217 -20.07 6.57 -6.66
CA ARG A 217 -20.22 7.81 -7.43
C ARG A 217 -19.85 7.61 -8.89
N VAL A 218 -20.19 8.56 -9.75
CA VAL A 218 -19.82 8.56 -11.16
C VAL A 218 -19.20 9.91 -11.53
N THR A 219 -18.08 9.86 -12.24
CA THR A 219 -17.42 11.05 -12.80
C THR A 219 -18.14 11.56 -14.04
N ARG A 220 -17.82 12.79 -14.48
CA ARG A 220 -18.38 13.36 -15.71
C ARG A 220 -18.03 12.57 -16.98
N ASN A 221 -16.89 11.86 -17.00
CA ASN A 221 -16.49 10.95 -18.08
C ASN A 221 -16.95 9.51 -17.85
N ASN A 222 -18.01 9.31 -17.06
CA ASN A 222 -18.67 8.03 -16.82
C ASN A 222 -17.74 6.91 -16.29
N ARG A 223 -16.79 7.27 -15.42
CA ARG A 223 -16.06 6.29 -14.60
C ARG A 223 -16.78 6.13 -13.27
N LEU A 224 -16.98 4.88 -12.86
CA LEU A 224 -17.48 4.54 -11.54
C LEU A 224 -16.39 4.83 -10.50
N VAL A 225 -16.79 5.33 -9.34
CA VAL A 225 -15.87 5.72 -8.27
C VAL A 225 -16.24 4.99 -6.98
N VAL A 226 -15.28 4.23 -6.47
CA VAL A 226 -15.37 3.48 -5.20
C VAL A 226 -14.52 4.20 -4.15
N PRO A 227 -15.09 4.66 -3.02
CA PRO A 227 -14.32 5.27 -1.93
C PRO A 227 -13.64 4.21 -1.07
N PHE A 228 -12.47 4.52 -0.53
CA PHE A 228 -11.72 3.67 0.39
C PHE A 228 -11.45 4.35 1.72
N TYR A 229 -11.54 3.57 2.79
CA TYR A 229 -11.39 4.01 4.17
C TYR A 229 -10.34 3.17 4.90
N ASN A 230 -9.74 3.72 5.95
CA ASN A 230 -8.89 2.97 6.88
C ASN A 230 -9.71 2.33 8.01
N GLN A 231 -9.02 1.69 8.95
CA GLN A 231 -9.62 1.01 10.10
C GLN A 231 -10.31 1.97 11.09
N ASP A 232 -9.90 3.24 11.08
CA ASP A 232 -10.47 4.32 11.88
C ASP A 232 -11.73 4.94 11.24
N GLY A 233 -12.07 4.53 10.02
CA GLY A 233 -13.24 5.01 9.28
C GLY A 233 -12.98 6.32 8.54
N GLU A 234 -11.71 6.73 8.46
CA GLU A 234 -11.30 7.93 7.75
C GLU A 234 -11.20 7.65 6.25
N PHE A 235 -11.63 8.61 5.44
CA PHE A 235 -11.51 8.55 3.99
C PHE A 235 -10.03 8.63 3.59
N GLN A 236 -9.58 7.73 2.71
CA GLN A 236 -8.17 7.64 2.34
C GLN A 236 -7.93 7.78 0.84
N SER A 237 -8.79 7.23 -0.01
CA SER A 237 -8.55 7.17 -1.45
C SER A 237 -9.80 6.82 -2.26
N LEU A 238 -9.64 6.76 -3.58
CA LEU A 238 -10.64 6.38 -4.56
C LEU A 238 -10.08 5.34 -5.53
N GLN A 239 -10.95 4.47 -6.02
CA GLN A 239 -10.71 3.69 -7.24
C GLN A 239 -11.71 4.11 -8.31
N TYR A 240 -11.18 4.39 -9.49
CA TYR A 240 -11.95 4.60 -10.71
C TYR A 240 -12.06 3.28 -11.47
N ILE A 241 -13.26 2.99 -11.97
CA ILE A 241 -13.52 1.83 -12.83
C ILE A 241 -14.16 2.35 -14.12
N ALA A 242 -13.49 2.14 -15.26
CA ALA A 242 -14.04 2.45 -16.57
C ALA A 242 -15.15 1.46 -16.95
N GLU A 243 -15.90 1.80 -18.01
CA GLU A 243 -16.98 0.96 -18.54
C GLU A 243 -16.52 -0.47 -18.92
N ASP A 244 -15.32 -0.57 -19.49
CA ASP A 244 -14.65 -1.84 -19.85
C ASP A 244 -14.07 -2.59 -18.62
N GLY A 245 -14.10 -1.96 -17.44
CA GLY A 245 -13.61 -2.52 -16.19
C GLY A 245 -12.14 -2.21 -15.90
N GLU A 246 -11.46 -1.37 -16.70
CA GLU A 246 -10.13 -0.87 -16.37
C GLU A 246 -10.18 -0.11 -15.04
N LYS A 247 -9.43 -0.60 -14.05
CA LYS A 247 -9.35 -0.02 -12.70
C LYS A 247 -8.12 0.86 -12.57
N LYS A 248 -8.28 2.08 -12.06
CA LYS A 248 -7.19 2.99 -11.69
C LYS A 248 -7.40 3.50 -10.27
N LEU A 249 -6.36 3.46 -9.45
CA LEU A 249 -6.39 4.08 -8.12
C LEU A 249 -6.07 5.57 -8.25
N TYR A 250 -6.60 6.37 -7.33
CA TYR A 250 -6.18 7.75 -7.18
C TYR A 250 -4.67 7.83 -6.95
N SER A 251 -3.98 8.56 -7.82
CA SER A 251 -2.52 8.59 -7.86
C SER A 251 -1.93 9.09 -6.55
N GLU A 252 -0.87 8.41 -6.09
CA GLU A 252 -0.09 8.78 -4.90
C GLU A 252 -0.86 8.76 -3.56
N ALA A 253 -2.09 8.25 -3.55
CA ALA A 253 -2.82 8.00 -2.31
C ALA A 253 -2.34 6.72 -1.61
N PRO A 254 -2.50 6.63 -0.28
CA PRO A 254 -2.19 5.43 0.47
C PRO A 254 -3.02 4.24 -0.04
N LYS A 255 -2.37 3.08 -0.14
CA LYS A 255 -3.00 1.82 -0.58
C LYS A 255 -3.17 0.81 0.56
N ALA A 256 -2.17 0.70 1.42
CA ALA A 256 -2.11 -0.33 2.45
C ALA A 256 -3.15 -0.08 3.54
N GLY A 257 -3.87 -1.14 3.92
CA GLY A 257 -4.88 -1.12 4.98
C GLY A 257 -6.23 -0.50 4.59
N ASN A 258 -6.38 -0.03 3.34
CA ASN A 258 -7.57 0.70 2.91
C ASN A 258 -8.59 -0.23 2.24
N PHE A 259 -9.87 -0.11 2.62
CA PHE A 259 -10.93 -1.02 2.16
C PHE A 259 -12.23 -0.25 1.87
N PHE A 260 -13.13 -0.91 1.16
CA PHE A 260 -14.53 -0.50 1.01
C PHE A 260 -15.41 -1.59 1.62
N ILE A 261 -16.53 -1.24 2.27
CA ILE A 261 -17.49 -2.23 2.80
C ILE A 261 -18.82 -2.06 2.08
N THR A 262 -19.38 -3.17 1.58
CA THR A 262 -20.75 -3.24 1.08
C THR A 262 -21.56 -4.26 1.88
N GLY A 263 -22.88 -4.08 1.96
CA GLY A 263 -23.77 -4.95 2.75
C GLY A 263 -23.96 -4.56 4.21
N GLY A 264 -23.52 -3.37 4.60
CA GLY A 264 -23.65 -2.85 5.97
C GLY A 264 -22.36 -2.97 6.77
N MET A 265 -22.39 -2.49 8.02
CA MET A 265 -21.22 -2.54 8.90
C MET A 265 -21.08 -3.91 9.56
N PRO A 266 -19.84 -4.43 9.72
CA PRO A 266 -19.61 -5.66 10.46
C PRO A 266 -20.02 -5.56 11.93
N VAL A 267 -20.50 -6.70 12.45
CA VAL A 267 -20.89 -6.87 13.85
C VAL A 267 -20.07 -8.03 14.41
N ASN A 268 -19.43 -7.81 15.57
CA ASN A 268 -18.62 -8.85 16.21
C ASN A 268 -19.47 -10.08 16.53
N GLY A 269 -18.95 -11.28 16.24
CA GLY A 269 -19.68 -12.54 16.34
C GLY A 269 -20.51 -12.92 15.11
N GLN A 270 -20.61 -12.04 14.11
CA GLN A 270 -21.25 -12.35 12.82
C GLN A 270 -20.20 -12.55 11.71
N PRO A 271 -20.49 -13.34 10.66
CA PRO A 271 -19.56 -13.55 9.56
C PRO A 271 -19.14 -12.26 8.88
N ILE A 272 -17.85 -12.17 8.57
CA ILE A 272 -17.27 -11.09 7.77
C ILE A 272 -16.63 -11.72 6.53
N LEU A 273 -17.05 -11.27 5.35
CA LEU A 273 -16.51 -11.76 4.09
C LEU A 273 -15.47 -10.76 3.55
N TYR A 274 -14.45 -11.24 2.86
CA TYR A 274 -13.41 -10.44 2.23
C TYR A 274 -13.30 -10.81 0.76
N ALA A 275 -13.22 -9.83 -0.13
CA ALA A 275 -13.09 -10.07 -1.57
C ALA A 275 -12.21 -9.03 -2.24
N GLU A 276 -11.58 -9.40 -3.37
CA GLU A 276 -10.98 -8.43 -4.27
C GLU A 276 -12.03 -7.92 -5.27
N GLY A 277 -12.12 -6.59 -5.42
CA GLY A 277 -12.97 -5.99 -6.46
C GLY A 277 -14.45 -5.82 -6.09
N TYR A 278 -15.05 -4.77 -6.66
CA TYR A 278 -16.41 -4.37 -6.33
C TYR A 278 -17.47 -5.39 -6.77
N ALA A 279 -17.36 -5.91 -7.99
CA ALA A 279 -18.35 -6.85 -8.53
C ALA A 279 -18.44 -8.15 -7.70
N THR A 280 -17.28 -8.70 -7.32
CA THR A 280 -17.19 -9.87 -6.43
C THR A 280 -17.79 -9.58 -5.06
N ALA A 281 -17.38 -8.47 -4.43
CA ALA A 281 -17.94 -8.07 -3.14
C ALA A 281 -19.46 -7.90 -3.19
N ARG A 282 -19.98 -7.25 -4.24
CA ARG A 282 -21.41 -7.00 -4.40
C ARG A 282 -22.22 -8.27 -4.67
N SER A 283 -21.67 -9.21 -5.45
CA SER A 283 -22.28 -10.53 -5.67
C SER A 283 -22.40 -11.32 -4.38
N LEU A 284 -21.35 -11.29 -3.53
CA LEU A 284 -21.35 -11.95 -2.23
C LEU A 284 -22.37 -11.34 -1.27
N THR A 285 -22.45 -10.01 -1.20
CA THR A 285 -23.49 -9.33 -0.41
C THR A 285 -24.89 -9.68 -0.90
N ALA A 286 -25.12 -9.71 -2.22
CA ALA A 286 -26.42 -10.06 -2.77
C ALA A 286 -26.82 -11.51 -2.46
N ALA A 287 -25.85 -12.43 -2.37
CA ALA A 287 -26.09 -13.83 -2.06
C ALA A 287 -26.30 -14.06 -0.56
N THR A 288 -25.54 -13.39 0.30
CA THR A 288 -25.46 -13.70 1.74
C THR A 288 -26.21 -12.72 2.64
N GLY A 289 -26.36 -11.46 2.22
CA GLY A 289 -26.79 -10.37 3.11
C GLY A 289 -25.74 -9.93 4.13
N PHE A 290 -24.54 -10.53 4.13
CA PHE A 290 -23.48 -10.20 5.07
C PHE A 290 -22.61 -9.02 4.59
N PRO A 291 -21.94 -8.33 5.52
CA PRO A 291 -20.93 -7.32 5.19
C PRO A 291 -19.76 -7.97 4.46
N VAL A 292 -19.36 -7.36 3.34
CA VAL A 292 -18.20 -7.77 2.55
C VAL A 292 -17.19 -6.63 2.50
N VAL A 293 -15.98 -6.91 2.99
CA VAL A 293 -14.83 -6.01 2.96
C VAL A 293 -14.10 -6.20 1.64
N MET A 294 -14.26 -5.23 0.74
CA MET A 294 -13.58 -5.16 -0.53
C MET A 294 -12.16 -4.62 -0.34
N ALA A 295 -11.16 -5.44 -0.64
CA ALA A 295 -9.77 -5.02 -0.77
C ALA A 295 -9.51 -4.42 -2.17
N ILE A 296 -8.58 -3.46 -2.24
CA ILE A 296 -8.07 -2.88 -3.48
C ILE A 296 -7.45 -3.96 -4.38
N ASP A 297 -6.60 -4.80 -3.79
CA ASP A 297 -5.94 -5.95 -4.40
C ASP A 297 -5.68 -7.01 -3.32
N ALA A 298 -5.40 -8.25 -3.72
CA ALA A 298 -5.14 -9.36 -2.81
C ALA A 298 -3.99 -9.08 -1.81
N GLY A 299 -2.95 -8.32 -2.20
CA GLY A 299 -1.82 -8.02 -1.32
C GLY A 299 -2.19 -7.13 -0.13
N ASN A 300 -3.25 -6.33 -0.27
CA ASN A 300 -3.78 -5.46 0.78
C ASN A 300 -4.59 -6.23 1.85
N MET A 301 -5.09 -7.42 1.51
CA MET A 301 -6.02 -8.20 2.32
C MET A 301 -5.42 -8.59 3.69
N ARG A 302 -4.11 -8.84 3.75
CA ARG A 302 -3.42 -9.19 5.00
C ARG A 302 -3.46 -8.05 6.03
N THR A 303 -3.15 -6.82 5.62
CA THR A 303 -3.17 -5.66 6.53
C THR A 303 -4.58 -5.35 7.02
N ILE A 304 -5.58 -5.53 6.14
CA ILE A 304 -6.99 -5.39 6.51
C ILE A 304 -7.37 -6.46 7.55
N ALA A 305 -7.02 -7.73 7.30
CA ALA A 305 -7.32 -8.85 8.18
C ALA A 305 -6.77 -8.65 9.59
N GLU A 306 -5.53 -8.20 9.74
CA GLU A 306 -4.89 -7.96 11.04
C GLU A 306 -5.71 -7.00 11.93
N GLY A 307 -6.20 -5.88 11.39
CA GLY A 307 -7.00 -4.96 12.20
C GLY A 307 -8.43 -5.42 12.41
N PHE A 308 -9.02 -6.11 11.43
CA PHE A 308 -10.35 -6.68 11.60
C PHE A 308 -10.37 -7.81 12.62
N GLY A 309 -9.34 -8.66 12.68
CA GLY A 309 -9.24 -9.73 13.67
C GLY A 309 -9.09 -9.21 15.10
N GLN A 310 -8.43 -8.07 15.29
CA GLN A 310 -8.37 -7.40 16.60
C GLN A 310 -9.72 -6.82 17.00
N ARG A 311 -10.49 -6.34 16.02
CA ARG A 311 -11.72 -5.59 16.25
C ARG A 311 -12.98 -6.46 16.31
N PHE A 312 -12.98 -7.55 15.57
CA PHE A 312 -14.07 -8.52 15.51
C PHE A 312 -13.55 -9.91 15.91
N PRO A 313 -12.97 -10.06 17.12
CA PRO A 313 -12.26 -11.28 17.51
C PRO A 313 -13.16 -12.52 17.63
N ASP A 314 -14.48 -12.33 17.77
CA ASP A 314 -15.46 -13.42 17.87
C ASP A 314 -16.12 -13.74 16.53
N SER A 315 -15.81 -12.98 15.48
CA SER A 315 -16.37 -13.19 14.14
C SER A 315 -15.61 -14.26 13.36
N PRO A 316 -16.31 -15.14 12.62
CA PRO A 316 -15.67 -15.95 11.59
C PRO A 316 -15.37 -15.08 10.35
N HIS A 317 -14.14 -15.19 9.85
CA HIS A 317 -13.61 -14.38 8.76
C HIS A 317 -13.43 -15.23 7.49
N PHE A 318 -14.18 -14.93 6.43
CA PHE A 318 -14.18 -15.69 5.18
C PHE A 318 -13.49 -14.92 4.04
N PHE A 319 -12.32 -15.37 3.62
CA PHE A 319 -11.56 -14.80 2.52
C PHE A 319 -11.92 -15.48 1.21
N MET A 320 -12.64 -14.75 0.35
CA MET A 320 -13.17 -15.22 -0.93
C MET A 320 -12.11 -15.04 -2.00
N ALA A 321 -11.30 -16.08 -2.19
CA ALA A 321 -10.11 -16.02 -3.03
C ALA A 321 -10.46 -16.04 -4.52
N ASP A 322 -9.81 -15.14 -5.27
CA ASP A 322 -9.75 -15.18 -6.72
C ASP A 322 -8.80 -16.30 -7.17
N MET A 323 -9.21 -17.00 -8.23
CA MET A 323 -8.46 -18.11 -8.85
C MET A 323 -7.76 -17.70 -10.14
N ASP A 324 -7.44 -16.42 -10.30
CA ASP A 324 -6.62 -15.90 -11.39
C ASP A 324 -5.28 -16.64 -11.50
N LEU A 325 -5.17 -17.48 -12.54
CA LEU A 325 -3.98 -18.26 -12.88
C LEU A 325 -3.20 -17.56 -14.00
N LYS A 326 -1.88 -17.35 -13.80
CA LYS A 326 -1.00 -16.95 -14.90
C LYS A 326 -1.01 -18.05 -15.98
N LYS A 327 -1.04 -17.67 -17.26
CA LYS A 327 -1.12 -18.62 -18.39
C LYS A 327 0.15 -19.51 -18.50
N ASN A 328 0.25 -20.61 -17.75
CA ASN A 328 1.25 -21.68 -17.94
C ASN A 328 0.60 -23.08 -17.90
N ASP A 329 1.16 -24.08 -18.58
CA ASP A 329 0.50 -25.35 -18.98
C ASP A 329 0.11 -26.35 -17.88
N ASN A 330 0.43 -26.14 -16.60
CA ASN A 330 0.12 -27.09 -15.50
C ASN A 330 -1.12 -26.68 -14.67
N LYS A 331 -2.16 -26.15 -15.32
CA LYS A 331 -3.31 -25.46 -14.69
C LYS A 331 -4.32 -26.39 -14.01
N ASP A 332 -4.51 -27.58 -14.55
CA ASP A 332 -5.68 -28.41 -14.25
C ASP A 332 -5.47 -29.25 -12.97
N ASP A 333 -4.28 -29.83 -12.79
CA ASP A 333 -3.98 -30.70 -11.64
C ASP A 333 -4.05 -29.97 -10.30
N LEU A 334 -3.61 -28.71 -10.29
CA LEU A 334 -3.45 -27.94 -9.08
C LEU A 334 -4.79 -27.48 -8.50
N TYR A 335 -5.63 -26.94 -9.37
CA TYR A 335 -6.98 -26.53 -9.03
C TYR A 335 -7.83 -27.73 -8.60
N LEU A 336 -7.71 -28.86 -9.31
CA LEU A 336 -8.45 -30.08 -9.01
C LEU A 336 -8.05 -30.68 -7.65
N ALA A 337 -6.76 -30.60 -7.28
CA ALA A 337 -6.28 -31.00 -5.96
C ALA A 337 -6.90 -30.13 -4.84
N ILE A 338 -6.97 -28.81 -5.03
CA ILE A 338 -7.53 -27.87 -4.04
C ILE A 338 -9.07 -28.01 -3.94
N GLN A 339 -9.77 -28.15 -5.07
CA GLN A 339 -11.22 -28.32 -5.10
C GLN A 339 -11.70 -29.56 -4.38
N SER A 340 -10.92 -30.65 -4.40
CA SER A 340 -11.27 -31.90 -3.73
C SER A 340 -11.49 -31.74 -2.22
N SER A 341 -10.89 -30.71 -1.61
CA SER A 341 -11.01 -30.46 -0.17
C SER A 341 -12.01 -29.34 0.17
N ARG A 342 -12.40 -28.46 -0.78
CA ARG A 342 -13.23 -27.23 -0.61
C ARG A 342 -12.81 -26.25 0.50
N PHE A 343 -11.92 -26.67 1.39
CA PHE A 343 -11.29 -25.96 2.47
C PHE A 343 -9.80 -26.14 2.26
N VAL A 344 -9.05 -25.05 2.20
CA VAL A 344 -7.58 -25.12 2.20
C VAL A 344 -7.16 -25.08 3.68
N PRO A 345 -6.62 -26.18 4.24
CA PRO A 345 -6.09 -26.15 5.59
C PRO A 345 -5.05 -25.06 5.75
N SER A 346 -4.95 -24.51 6.97
CA SER A 346 -4.03 -23.43 7.32
C SER A 346 -2.55 -23.80 7.14
N ASP A 347 -2.22 -25.06 6.89
CA ASP A 347 -0.89 -25.51 6.47
C ASP A 347 -0.86 -25.78 4.95
N PRO A 348 -0.37 -24.83 4.12
CA PRO A 348 -0.32 -24.98 2.67
C PRO A 348 0.63 -26.09 2.22
N GLY A 349 1.56 -26.52 3.08
CA GLY A 349 2.56 -27.54 2.77
C GLY A 349 2.00 -28.94 2.58
N PHE A 350 0.73 -29.17 2.94
CA PHE A 350 0.07 -30.47 2.79
C PHE A 350 -0.33 -30.78 1.33
N TYR A 351 -0.61 -29.76 0.52
CA TYR A 351 -1.16 -29.94 -0.84
C TYR A 351 -0.18 -29.53 -1.94
N MET A 352 0.81 -28.68 -1.65
CA MET A 352 1.57 -28.01 -2.71
C MET A 352 2.97 -27.53 -2.29
N ASP A 353 3.80 -27.33 -3.31
CA ASP A 353 5.01 -26.51 -3.23
C ASP A 353 4.64 -25.02 -3.10
N GLU A 354 5.28 -24.32 -2.15
CA GLU A 354 5.08 -22.89 -1.88
C GLU A 354 5.35 -22.03 -3.13
N GLU A 355 6.27 -22.43 -4.01
CA GLU A 355 6.53 -21.72 -5.27
C GLU A 355 5.33 -21.75 -6.22
N LYS A 356 4.63 -22.88 -6.32
CA LYS A 356 3.41 -23.01 -7.14
C LYS A 356 2.26 -22.18 -6.55
N LEU A 357 2.14 -22.13 -5.23
CA LEU A 357 1.11 -21.33 -4.58
C LEU A 357 1.32 -19.83 -4.81
N LYS A 358 2.57 -19.36 -4.86
CA LYS A 358 2.92 -17.98 -5.21
C LYS A 358 2.50 -17.59 -6.63
N GLU A 359 2.29 -18.54 -7.54
CA GLU A 359 1.74 -18.27 -8.87
C GLU A 359 0.23 -17.94 -8.82
N MET A 360 -0.48 -18.43 -7.80
CA MET A 360 -1.89 -18.17 -7.50
C MET A 360 -2.00 -17.02 -6.50
N LYS A 361 -1.64 -15.80 -6.92
CA LYS A 361 -1.50 -14.64 -6.02
C LYS A 361 -2.76 -14.41 -5.15
N GLY A 362 -3.96 -14.51 -5.73
CA GLY A 362 -5.23 -14.32 -5.00
C GLY A 362 -5.38 -15.29 -3.84
N LEU A 363 -5.32 -16.59 -4.12
CA LEU A 363 -5.38 -17.66 -3.12
C LEU A 363 -4.27 -17.57 -2.07
N PHE A 364 -3.02 -17.35 -2.49
CA PHE A 364 -1.89 -17.25 -1.58
C PHE A 364 -2.07 -16.11 -0.56
N MET A 365 -2.53 -14.95 -1.02
CA MET A 365 -2.75 -13.81 -0.14
C MET A 365 -3.96 -14.01 0.78
N ALA A 366 -5.03 -14.66 0.29
CA ALA A 366 -6.17 -15.03 1.12
C ALA A 366 -5.76 -15.97 2.27
N LEU A 367 -4.89 -16.95 1.99
CA LEU A 367 -4.32 -17.84 3.02
C LEU A 367 -3.49 -17.07 4.03
N GLN A 368 -2.62 -16.16 3.57
CA GLN A 368 -1.84 -15.32 4.47
C GLN A 368 -2.72 -14.42 5.34
N ALA A 369 -3.84 -13.93 4.81
CA ALA A 369 -4.77 -13.08 5.53
C ALA A 369 -5.58 -13.87 6.56
N ALA A 370 -6.02 -15.09 6.23
CA ALA A 370 -6.71 -15.99 7.14
C ALA A 370 -5.88 -16.35 8.38
N ASP A 371 -4.56 -16.47 8.24
CA ASP A 371 -3.63 -16.70 9.35
C ASP A 371 -3.50 -15.49 10.31
N ARG A 372 -4.06 -14.32 9.95
CA ARG A 372 -4.00 -13.09 10.77
C ARG A 372 -5.21 -12.84 11.64
N VAL A 373 -6.18 -13.74 11.61
CA VAL A 373 -7.43 -13.59 12.33
C VAL A 373 -7.72 -14.83 13.17
N PRO A 374 -8.47 -14.70 14.29
CA PRO A 374 -8.69 -15.82 15.20
C PRO A 374 -9.43 -17.02 14.57
N ASP A 375 -10.40 -16.73 13.69
CA ASP A 375 -11.23 -17.74 13.02
C ASP A 375 -11.28 -17.49 11.50
N GLY A 376 -10.13 -17.71 10.85
CA GLY A 376 -9.92 -17.45 9.42
C GLY A 376 -10.22 -18.65 8.53
N HIS A 377 -10.99 -18.42 7.47
CA HIS A 377 -11.35 -19.41 6.46
C HIS A 377 -11.10 -18.89 5.05
N VAL A 378 -10.60 -19.74 4.16
CA VAL A 378 -10.45 -19.40 2.74
C VAL A 378 -11.44 -20.20 1.92
N VAL A 379 -12.15 -19.51 1.02
CA VAL A 379 -13.17 -20.10 0.15
C VAL A 379 -12.83 -19.77 -1.30
N ILE A 380 -12.89 -20.79 -2.16
CA ILE A 380 -12.66 -20.66 -3.61
C ILE A 380 -13.94 -20.97 -4.39
N PRO A 381 -14.17 -20.35 -5.57
CA PRO A 381 -15.32 -20.67 -6.39
C PRO A 381 -15.18 -22.09 -6.98
N PRO A 382 -16.25 -22.92 -6.99
CA PRO A 382 -16.20 -24.29 -7.50
C PRO A 382 -16.48 -24.35 -9.01
N PHE A 383 -15.52 -23.92 -9.83
CA PHE A 383 -15.61 -24.01 -11.29
C PHE A 383 -15.31 -25.41 -11.81
N THR A 384 -15.98 -25.78 -12.89
CA THR A 384 -15.62 -26.95 -13.70
C THR A 384 -14.39 -26.66 -14.56
N GLU A 385 -13.72 -27.70 -15.07
CA GLU A 385 -12.63 -27.53 -16.03
C GLU A 385 -13.02 -26.68 -17.23
N GLN A 386 -14.25 -26.83 -17.72
CA GLN A 386 -14.74 -26.08 -18.87
C GLN A 386 -14.86 -24.58 -18.58
N GLU A 387 -15.35 -24.21 -17.40
CA GLU A 387 -15.48 -22.82 -16.98
C GLU A 387 -14.12 -22.17 -16.75
N MET A 388 -13.18 -22.88 -16.15
CA MET A 388 -11.80 -22.39 -16.03
C MET A 388 -11.14 -22.17 -17.40
N LYS A 389 -11.35 -23.09 -18.35
CA LYS A 389 -10.88 -22.95 -19.73
C LYS A 389 -11.54 -21.76 -20.45
N ALA A 390 -12.76 -21.39 -20.04
CA ALA A 390 -13.45 -20.18 -20.49
C ALA A 390 -12.99 -18.90 -19.75
N GLY A 391 -12.10 -19.02 -18.76
CA GLY A 391 -11.47 -17.91 -18.06
C GLY A 391 -12.25 -17.38 -16.86
N LEU A 392 -13.17 -18.15 -16.29
CA LEU A 392 -13.87 -17.77 -15.06
C LEU A 392 -12.95 -17.99 -13.86
N SER A 393 -12.81 -16.98 -13.00
CA SER A 393 -11.85 -17.01 -11.89
C SER A 393 -12.40 -16.54 -10.54
N ASP A 394 -13.44 -15.70 -10.52
CA ASP A 394 -13.97 -15.10 -9.29
C ASP A 394 -15.45 -15.48 -8.98
N PHE A 395 -15.94 -15.15 -7.78
CA PHE A 395 -17.34 -15.43 -7.41
C PHE A 395 -18.37 -14.62 -8.21
N ASN A 396 -17.98 -13.48 -8.80
CA ASN A 396 -18.88 -12.71 -9.67
C ASN A 396 -19.08 -13.42 -11.02
N ASP A 397 -18.05 -14.06 -11.55
CA ASP A 397 -18.13 -14.87 -12.76
C ASP A 397 -19.03 -16.09 -12.53
N LEU A 398 -18.94 -16.72 -11.36
CA LEU A 398 -19.88 -17.78 -10.94
C LEU A 398 -21.32 -17.27 -10.89
N HIS A 399 -21.54 -16.11 -10.27
CA HIS A 399 -22.84 -15.43 -10.24
C HIS A 399 -23.35 -15.13 -11.65
N SER A 400 -22.50 -14.61 -12.52
CA SER A 400 -22.86 -14.23 -13.89
C SER A 400 -23.19 -15.45 -14.75
N ALA A 401 -22.43 -16.53 -14.62
CA ALA A 401 -22.58 -17.73 -15.43
C ALA A 401 -23.70 -18.67 -14.96
N ARG A 402 -23.87 -18.83 -13.64
CA ARG A 402 -24.82 -19.79 -13.05
C ARG A 402 -26.02 -19.15 -12.34
N GLY A 403 -26.05 -17.82 -12.21
CA GLY A 403 -27.09 -17.08 -11.51
C GLY A 403 -26.91 -17.01 -9.99
N LEU A 404 -27.68 -16.11 -9.36
CA LEU A 404 -27.56 -15.79 -7.93
C LEU A 404 -27.92 -16.98 -7.03
N ASP A 405 -28.93 -17.77 -7.40
CA ASP A 405 -29.36 -18.93 -6.60
C ASP A 405 -28.30 -20.04 -6.57
N SER A 406 -27.55 -20.20 -7.66
CA SER A 406 -26.39 -21.11 -7.69
C SER A 406 -25.28 -20.61 -6.76
N LEU A 407 -24.98 -19.31 -6.77
CA LEU A 407 -24.01 -18.72 -5.83
C LEU A 407 -24.46 -18.93 -4.37
N LYS A 408 -25.74 -18.66 -4.06
CA LYS A 408 -26.30 -18.91 -2.72
C LYS A 408 -26.14 -20.36 -2.29
N THR A 409 -26.40 -21.30 -3.18
CA THR A 409 -26.25 -22.74 -2.90
C THR A 409 -24.80 -23.08 -2.58
N VAL A 410 -23.84 -22.56 -3.37
CA VAL A 410 -22.40 -22.76 -3.11
C VAL A 410 -21.98 -22.20 -1.75
N LEU A 411 -22.44 -21.01 -1.39
CA LEU A 411 -22.12 -20.39 -0.10
C LEU A 411 -22.81 -21.10 1.08
N ALA A 412 -24.02 -21.61 0.87
CA ALA A 412 -24.76 -22.43 1.83
C ALA A 412 -24.10 -23.80 2.08
N GLU A 413 -23.30 -24.31 1.16
CA GLU A 413 -22.50 -25.53 1.34
C GLU A 413 -21.13 -25.26 2.00
N THR A 414 -20.77 -24.00 2.22
CA THR A 414 -19.50 -23.62 2.83
C THR A 414 -19.56 -23.87 4.35
N PRO A 415 -18.75 -24.79 4.92
CA PRO A 415 -18.73 -25.05 6.35
C PRO A 415 -18.42 -23.78 7.15
N GLY A 416 -19.02 -23.64 8.34
CA GLY A 416 -18.95 -22.41 9.13
C GLY A 416 -19.92 -21.33 8.64
N LEU A 417 -19.88 -20.97 7.35
CA LEU A 417 -20.75 -19.93 6.78
C LEU A 417 -22.23 -20.36 6.73
N ALA A 418 -22.48 -21.62 6.38
CA ALA A 418 -23.82 -22.19 6.28
C ALA A 418 -24.66 -22.02 7.56
N ALA A 419 -24.04 -22.18 8.72
CA ALA A 419 -24.73 -22.08 10.01
C ALA A 419 -25.38 -20.70 10.20
N HIS A 420 -24.73 -19.64 9.70
CA HIS A 420 -25.22 -18.27 9.82
C HIS A 420 -26.24 -17.88 8.75
N LEU A 421 -26.21 -18.53 7.58
CA LEU A 421 -27.17 -18.28 6.50
C LEU A 421 -28.58 -18.82 6.78
N TYR A 422 -28.72 -19.84 7.65
CA TYR A 422 -29.99 -20.54 7.93
C TYR A 422 -30.60 -20.27 9.31
N HIS A 423 -30.15 -19.25 10.05
CA HIS A 423 -30.80 -18.89 11.32
C HIS A 423 -32.11 -18.09 11.10
N PRO A 424 -33.25 -18.47 11.70
CA PRO A 424 -34.55 -17.81 11.49
C PRO A 424 -34.57 -16.32 11.87
N GLU A 425 -33.66 -15.87 12.74
CA GLU A 425 -33.61 -14.49 13.22
C GLU A 425 -32.93 -13.51 12.23
N THR A 426 -32.22 -14.00 11.21
CA THR A 426 -31.57 -13.13 10.19
C THR A 426 -32.47 -12.85 8.98
N GLN A 427 -33.63 -13.52 8.84
CA GLN A 427 -34.57 -13.29 7.74
C GLN A 427 -35.51 -12.07 7.92
N THR A 428 -35.46 -11.36 9.07
CA THR A 428 -36.31 -10.18 9.31
C THR A 428 -35.55 -8.98 9.86
N MET A 429 -34.59 -8.46 9.09
CA MET A 429 -34.08 -7.11 9.29
C MET A 429 -34.15 -6.33 7.97
N THR A 430 -35.36 -5.93 7.57
CA THR A 430 -35.51 -4.72 6.74
C THR A 430 -35.34 -3.54 7.69
N VAL A 431 -34.12 -3.03 7.83
CA VAL A 431 -33.89 -1.76 8.52
C VAL A 431 -34.38 -0.65 7.59
N PRO A 432 -35.30 0.23 8.01
CA PRO A 432 -35.70 1.36 7.19
C PRO A 432 -34.49 2.28 6.98
N VAL A 433 -34.31 2.79 5.76
CA VAL A 433 -33.36 3.85 5.48
C VAL A 433 -33.89 5.15 6.12
N GLU A 434 -33.70 5.28 7.42
CA GLU A 434 -33.88 6.55 8.12
C GLU A 434 -32.54 7.28 8.10
N LYS A 435 -32.56 8.56 7.69
CA LYS A 435 -31.39 9.44 7.69
C LYS A 435 -30.78 9.47 9.10
N GLN A 436 -29.73 8.70 9.35
CA GLN A 436 -29.00 8.76 10.60
C GLN A 436 -27.80 9.70 10.48
N ALA A 437 -27.69 10.53 11.53
CA ALA A 437 -26.65 11.51 11.80
C ALA A 437 -25.26 10.83 11.90
N PRO A 438 -24.15 11.60 11.86
CA PRO A 438 -22.81 11.04 11.65
C PRO A 438 -22.41 10.02 12.71
N ALA A 439 -21.63 9.04 12.26
CA ALA A 439 -21.22 7.84 12.96
C ALA A 439 -20.79 8.06 14.41
N GLN A 440 -21.15 7.13 15.29
CA GLN A 440 -20.40 6.93 16.53
C GLN A 440 -18.98 6.45 16.12
N PRO A 441 -17.90 7.11 16.57
CA PRO A 441 -16.55 6.70 16.25
C PRO A 441 -16.28 5.29 16.79
N PHE A 442 -15.37 4.58 16.13
CA PHE A 442 -14.80 3.35 16.67
C PHE A 442 -14.21 3.65 18.06
N PRO A 443 -14.38 2.75 19.05
CA PRO A 443 -13.94 3.02 20.42
C PRO A 443 -12.45 3.37 20.45
N GLU A 444 -12.09 4.36 21.26
CA GLU A 444 -10.76 4.98 21.24
C GLU A 444 -9.63 3.93 21.35
N PRO A 445 -8.57 4.07 20.55
CA PRO A 445 -7.35 3.30 20.73
C PRO A 445 -6.70 3.64 22.08
N VAL A 446 -6.09 2.64 22.70
CA VAL A 446 -5.16 2.83 23.82
C VAL A 446 -4.08 3.82 23.35
N PRO A 447 -3.80 4.92 24.08
CA PRO A 447 -3.10 6.06 23.51
C PRO A 447 -1.64 5.73 23.17
N ALA A 448 -1.29 5.87 21.90
CA ALA A 448 0.09 6.11 21.48
C ALA A 448 0.26 7.62 21.27
N TYR A 449 0.54 8.31 22.38
CA TYR A 449 1.11 9.65 22.52
C TYR A 449 0.36 10.84 21.88
N ASP A 450 0.00 11.78 22.77
CA ASP A 450 -0.60 13.09 22.51
C ASP A 450 0.05 13.83 21.33
N ASN A 451 -0.79 14.40 20.45
CA ASN A 451 -0.45 15.66 19.80
C ASN A 451 -1.70 16.51 19.55
N VAL A 452 -1.62 17.72 20.12
CA VAL A 452 -2.67 18.73 20.21
C VAL A 452 -2.82 19.46 18.88
N SER A 453 -4.05 19.61 18.42
CA SER A 453 -4.43 20.35 17.22
C SER A 453 -4.19 21.86 17.38
N GLN A 454 -3.71 22.54 16.32
CA GLN A 454 -3.90 23.99 16.15
C GLN A 454 -4.31 24.31 14.71
N GLU A 455 -5.40 25.07 14.60
CA GLU A 455 -5.94 25.66 13.37
C GLU A 455 -5.08 26.83 12.86
N GLY A 456 -5.00 26.99 11.53
CA GLY A 456 -4.36 28.12 10.85
C GLY A 456 -4.76 28.17 9.37
N PRO A 457 -4.73 29.35 8.72
CA PRO A 457 -5.83 29.84 7.89
C PRO A 457 -5.78 29.51 6.39
N ASP A 458 -6.97 29.59 5.79
CA ASP A 458 -7.32 29.54 4.37
C ASP A 458 -6.33 30.26 3.43
N ASN A 459 -5.93 29.56 2.37
CA ASN A 459 -5.50 30.20 1.13
C ASN A 459 -6.00 29.38 -0.08
N THR A 460 -7.16 29.78 -0.58
CA THR A 460 -7.86 29.21 -1.72
C THR A 460 -7.61 30.06 -2.97
N SER A 461 -6.67 29.68 -3.85
CA SER A 461 -6.75 30.09 -5.27
C SER A 461 -5.79 29.42 -6.29
N ALA A 462 -5.00 28.38 -5.95
CA ALA A 462 -3.94 27.90 -6.87
C ALA A 462 -4.20 26.52 -7.54
N ASP A 463 -5.23 25.78 -7.16
CA ASP A 463 -5.30 24.33 -7.44
C ASP A 463 -6.24 23.91 -8.60
N MET A 464 -6.52 24.78 -9.57
CA MET A 464 -7.23 24.40 -10.80
C MET A 464 -6.32 24.15 -12.01
N GLU A 465 -5.06 24.56 -11.99
CA GLU A 465 -4.16 24.40 -13.16
C GLU A 465 -3.56 22.99 -13.28
N SER A 466 -3.55 22.17 -12.21
CA SER A 466 -3.00 20.82 -12.26
C SER A 466 -3.92 19.80 -12.94
N TYR A 467 -5.19 20.13 -13.17
CA TYR A 467 -6.17 19.24 -13.80
C TYR A 467 -6.18 19.36 -15.33
N GLU A 468 -6.03 20.57 -15.88
CA GLU A 468 -5.90 20.78 -17.34
C GLU A 468 -4.58 20.22 -17.89
N ALA A 469 -3.50 20.27 -17.10
CA ALA A 469 -2.21 19.70 -17.47
C ALA A 469 -2.23 18.17 -17.61
N MET A 470 -3.08 17.46 -16.86
CA MET A 470 -3.26 16.01 -17.02
C MET A 470 -4.08 15.66 -18.27
N MET A 471 -5.02 16.52 -18.67
CA MET A 471 -5.89 16.30 -19.84
C MET A 471 -5.18 16.53 -21.18
N ALA A 472 -4.09 17.32 -21.21
CA ALA A 472 -3.41 17.68 -22.45
C ALA A 472 -2.49 16.57 -23.02
N VAL A 473 -2.11 15.56 -22.23
CA VAL A 473 -1.14 14.54 -22.65
C VAL A 473 -1.81 13.37 -23.42
N GLU A 474 -3.11 13.15 -23.25
CA GLU A 474 -3.84 12.05 -23.91
C GLU A 474 -4.44 12.41 -25.29
N ALA A 475 -4.45 13.69 -25.69
CA ALA A 475 -4.99 14.10 -27.00
C ALA A 475 -3.97 14.02 -28.16
N ALA A 476 -2.70 13.75 -27.90
CA ALA A 476 -1.63 13.78 -28.90
C ALA A 476 -1.18 12.41 -29.44
N ALA A 477 -1.87 11.32 -29.06
CA ALA A 477 -1.50 9.96 -29.46
C ALA A 477 -2.67 9.21 -30.13
N ALA A 478 -3.11 9.70 -31.28
CA ALA A 478 -3.92 8.94 -32.22
C ALA A 478 -3.17 8.87 -33.57
N PRO A 479 -2.92 7.68 -34.15
CA PRO A 479 -2.29 7.59 -35.46
C PRO A 479 -3.28 7.98 -36.57
N GLU A 480 -2.87 8.89 -37.44
CA GLU A 480 -3.60 9.25 -38.66
C GLU A 480 -3.85 8.01 -39.53
N ALA A 481 -5.13 7.71 -39.76
CA ALA A 481 -5.56 6.71 -40.72
C ALA A 481 -5.28 7.22 -42.14
N THR A 482 -4.36 6.57 -42.85
CA THR A 482 -4.13 6.80 -44.27
C THR A 482 -5.31 6.31 -45.09
N THR A 483 -6.03 7.26 -45.68
CA THR A 483 -7.08 7.05 -46.67
C THR A 483 -6.49 6.46 -47.97
N ALA A 484 -7.00 5.31 -48.40
CA ALA A 484 -6.82 4.79 -49.76
C ALA A 484 -7.84 5.46 -50.71
N PRO A 485 -7.49 5.76 -51.98
CA PRO A 485 -8.46 6.22 -52.96
C PRO A 485 -9.00 5.05 -53.80
N GLU A 486 -10.31 5.14 -54.09
CA GLU A 486 -11.11 4.22 -54.88
C GLU A 486 -11.19 4.66 -56.35
N ALA A 487 -11.34 3.67 -57.24
CA ALA A 487 -11.88 3.68 -58.61
C ALA A 487 -11.03 4.24 -59.78
N ALA A 488 -10.74 3.41 -60.79
CA ALA A 488 -11.67 3.12 -61.91
C ALA A 488 -11.05 2.30 -63.07
N ALA A 489 -11.93 1.56 -63.75
CA ALA A 489 -11.91 1.10 -65.14
C ALA A 489 -11.21 -0.24 -65.51
N ALA A 490 -12.06 -1.22 -65.83
CA ALA A 490 -11.81 -2.34 -66.75
C ALA A 490 -11.82 -1.83 -68.23
N PRO A 491 -11.60 -2.65 -69.29
CA PRO A 491 -11.85 -4.09 -69.42
C PRO A 491 -10.61 -4.98 -69.35
#